data_AF-A0A6A6B119-F1
#
_entry.id   AF-A0A6A6B119-F1
#
_cell.length_a   1.000
_cell.length_b   1.000
_cell.length_c   1.000
_cell.angle_alpha   90.00
_cell.angle_beta   90.00
_cell.angle_gamma   90.00
#
_symmetry.space_group_name_H-M   'P 1'
#
loop_
_entity.id
_entity.type
_entity.pdbx_description
1 polymer ?
#
loop_
_entity_poly.entity_id
_entity_poly.type
_entity_poly.pdbx_seq_one_letter_code
_entity_poly.pdbx_strand_id
1 'polypeptide(L)'
;MWYPKLAASFLISLLASNAVAQLDVEEVEDPSTSPNYDVSITASFPNSEIFGVKLVNGHPTDVVFDVRNGEDTPVTVQLIGGSLISTQTDKIVRNLTAARYHVRIPGGTNETLTYNFATEMHPQDIRLNLAAVLRDHRDKFFTVQAYNETVSVVEAPTSIFDPQIIFLYLVLAGVFAGTCYFIYSTWITTLFPQKRGRGKGGERAKASSGGSKKVDPADQVAVVGADGPAVTSGAKAYDESWIPAGHLQRPEARRVKSGTPKTKARA
;
A
#
# COMPACT_ATOMS: atom_id res chain seq x y z
N MET A 1 -35.72 41.78 76.09
CA MET A 1 -36.19 40.40 76.34
C MET A 1 -35.61 39.56 75.21
N TRP A 2 -34.76 38.56 75.35
CA TRP A 2 -34.49 37.58 76.41
C TRP A 2 -33.12 36.94 76.04
N TYR A 3 -32.19 36.79 76.99
CA TYR A 3 -30.98 35.96 76.88
C TYR A 3 -31.23 34.63 77.66
N PRO A 4 -30.33 33.63 77.66
CA PRO A 4 -29.45 33.01 76.65
C PRO A 4 -29.60 31.46 76.64
N LYS A 5 -28.76 30.71 75.90
CA LYS A 5 -27.92 29.61 76.44
C LYS A 5 -27.13 28.83 75.36
N LEU A 6 -25.80 28.92 75.51
CA LEU A 6 -24.79 27.84 75.58
C LEU A 6 -24.42 26.97 74.37
N ALA A 7 -23.10 26.70 74.36
CA ALA A 7 -22.37 25.57 73.80
C ALA A 7 -21.99 25.67 72.31
N ALA A 8 -20.77 25.37 71.87
CA ALA A 8 -19.55 24.96 72.54
C ALA A 8 -18.36 25.27 71.62
N SER A 9 -17.26 25.67 72.23
CA SER A 9 -15.96 25.87 71.61
C SER A 9 -15.34 24.52 71.21
N PHE A 10 -14.81 24.39 70.00
CA PHE A 10 -13.71 23.46 69.74
C PHE A 10 -12.70 24.09 68.77
N LEU A 11 -11.61 24.56 69.36
CA LEU A 11 -10.34 24.89 68.73
C LEU A 11 -9.60 23.58 68.42
N ILE A 12 -9.21 23.37 67.17
CA ILE A 12 -8.16 22.41 66.83
C ILE A 12 -7.12 23.18 65.99
N SER A 13 -6.12 23.72 66.69
CA SER A 13 -4.90 24.22 66.07
C SER A 13 -4.00 23.02 65.74
N LEU A 14 -3.77 22.77 64.46
CA LEU A 14 -2.80 21.78 64.01
C LEU A 14 -1.39 22.38 64.17
N LEU A 15 -0.68 21.93 65.20
CA LEU A 15 0.72 22.26 65.47
C LEU A 15 1.59 21.40 64.54
N ALA A 16 2.20 22.00 63.51
CA ALA A 16 3.18 21.33 62.67
C ALA A 16 4.56 21.39 63.35
N SER A 17 5.00 20.27 63.90
CA SER A 17 6.37 20.09 64.42
C SER A 17 7.34 19.96 63.25
N ASN A 18 8.27 20.92 63.11
CA ASN A 18 9.43 20.77 62.22
C ASN A 18 10.44 19.84 62.89
N ALA A 19 10.42 18.56 62.51
CA ALA A 19 11.51 17.63 62.79
C ALA A 19 12.57 17.81 61.70
N VAL A 20 13.70 18.43 62.06
CA VAL A 20 14.91 18.43 61.23
C VAL A 20 15.58 17.08 61.42
N ALA A 21 15.42 16.20 60.43
CA ALA A 21 16.22 14.98 60.34
C ALA A 21 17.62 15.37 59.84
N GLN A 22 18.61 15.14 60.69
CA GLN A 22 20.03 15.23 60.35
C GLN A 22 20.34 14.08 59.39
N LEU A 23 20.55 14.41 58.12
CA LEU A 23 21.03 13.48 57.11
C LEU A 23 22.51 13.20 57.41
N ASP A 24 22.79 12.04 58.00
CA ASP A 24 24.13 11.46 57.93
C ASP A 24 24.43 11.20 56.45
N VAL A 25 25.46 11.88 55.96
CA VAL A 25 25.98 11.72 54.61
C VAL A 25 26.70 10.37 54.57
N GLU A 26 25.98 9.33 54.18
CA GLU A 26 26.57 8.09 53.73
C GLU A 26 27.34 8.41 52.44
N GLU A 27 28.66 8.21 52.49
CA GLU A 27 29.60 8.40 51.40
C GLU A 27 29.15 7.55 50.21
N VAL A 28 28.59 8.22 49.19
CA VAL A 28 28.19 7.60 47.93
C VAL A 28 29.46 7.13 47.24
N GLU A 29 29.71 5.81 47.23
CA GLU A 29 30.70 5.19 46.36
C GLU A 29 30.46 5.67 44.91
N ASP A 30 31.51 6.21 44.30
CA ASP A 30 31.51 6.68 42.91
C ASP A 30 30.91 5.61 41.97
N PRO A 31 29.87 5.94 41.16
CA PRO A 31 29.21 4.96 40.29
C PRO A 31 30.00 4.58 39.02
N SER A 32 31.32 4.81 38.95
CA SER A 32 32.06 4.74 37.69
C SER A 32 33.20 3.72 37.61
N THR A 33 33.33 2.79 38.56
CA THR A 33 34.21 1.62 38.34
C THR A 33 33.43 0.51 37.67
N SER A 34 33.06 0.70 36.39
CA SER A 34 32.70 -0.43 35.55
C SER A 34 33.91 -1.36 35.48
N PRO A 35 33.79 -2.65 35.88
CA PRO A 35 34.92 -3.57 35.80
C PRO A 35 35.43 -3.61 34.36
N ASN A 36 36.74 -3.41 34.19
CA ASN A 36 37.39 -3.52 32.90
C ASN A 36 37.55 -5.01 32.57
N TYR A 37 36.56 -5.56 31.86
CA TYR A 37 36.58 -6.95 31.38
C TYR A 37 37.40 -7.05 30.09
N ASP A 38 38.34 -8.00 30.02
CA ASP A 38 39.08 -8.34 28.80
C ASP A 38 38.25 -9.25 27.90
N VAL A 39 37.13 -8.72 27.40
CA VAL A 39 36.26 -9.40 26.45
C VAL A 39 36.05 -8.51 25.25
N SER A 40 36.38 -9.02 24.06
CA SER A 40 36.16 -8.31 22.80
C SER A 40 35.17 -9.05 21.93
N ILE A 41 34.34 -8.28 21.23
CA ILE A 41 33.35 -8.81 20.30
C ILE A 41 33.46 -8.07 18.99
N THR A 42 33.52 -8.81 17.89
CA THR A 42 33.52 -8.24 16.54
C THR A 42 32.33 -8.80 15.77
N ALA A 43 31.56 -7.92 15.14
CA ALA A 43 30.51 -8.33 14.23
C ALA A 43 31.01 -8.32 12.77
N SER A 44 30.62 -9.33 12.00
CA SER A 44 30.88 -9.43 10.57
C SER A 44 29.61 -9.77 9.80
N PHE A 45 29.54 -9.31 8.55
CA PHE A 45 28.35 -9.43 7.71
C PHE A 45 28.70 -10.30 6.50
N PRO A 46 28.37 -11.61 6.51
CA PRO A 46 28.78 -12.52 5.44
C PRO A 46 28.25 -12.13 4.06
N ASN A 47 27.10 -11.44 4.03
CA ASN A 47 26.42 -11.00 2.80
C ASN A 47 26.72 -9.54 2.43
N SER A 48 27.70 -8.88 3.07
CA SER A 48 28.03 -7.48 2.73
C SER A 48 28.73 -7.37 1.37
N GLU A 49 28.45 -6.30 0.65
CA GLU A 49 29.12 -5.98 -0.61
C GLU A 49 30.44 -5.22 -0.36
N ILE A 50 31.26 -5.09 -1.40
CA ILE A 50 32.53 -4.32 -1.37
C ILE A 50 32.30 -2.86 -0.96
N PHE A 51 31.10 -2.32 -1.19
CA PHE A 51 30.73 -0.95 -0.90
C PHE A 51 30.15 -0.74 0.52
N GLY A 52 30.22 -1.75 1.39
CA GLY A 52 29.74 -1.68 2.76
C GLY A 52 28.48 -2.50 3.02
N VAL A 53 27.99 -2.42 4.25
CA VAL A 53 26.82 -3.17 4.71
C VAL A 53 25.53 -2.49 4.22
N LYS A 54 24.73 -3.24 3.48
CA LYS A 54 23.39 -2.83 3.02
C LYS A 54 22.34 -3.63 3.78
N LEU A 55 21.45 -2.92 4.47
CA LEU A 55 20.28 -3.51 5.10
C LEU A 55 19.13 -3.45 4.10
N VAL A 56 18.71 -4.60 3.59
CA VAL A 56 17.60 -4.67 2.63
C VAL A 56 16.30 -4.80 3.39
N ASN A 57 15.36 -3.88 3.18
CA ASN A 57 14.03 -3.94 3.78
C ASN A 57 13.33 -5.27 3.40
N GLY A 58 12.60 -5.84 4.35
CA GLY A 58 11.88 -7.10 4.17
C GLY A 58 12.76 -8.35 4.13
N HIS A 59 14.09 -8.21 4.14
CA HIS A 59 15.02 -9.33 4.15
C HIS A 59 15.80 -9.40 5.47
N PRO A 60 15.91 -10.59 6.09
CA PRO A 60 16.78 -10.78 7.24
C PRO A 60 18.24 -10.48 6.88
N THR A 61 18.90 -9.68 7.71
CA THR A 61 20.35 -9.47 7.68
C THR A 61 20.99 -10.43 8.67
N ASP A 62 21.88 -11.28 8.19
CA ASP A 62 22.68 -12.17 9.01
C ASP A 62 23.96 -11.48 9.48
N VAL A 63 24.28 -11.64 10.76
CA VAL A 63 25.46 -11.11 11.40
C VAL A 63 26.15 -12.22 12.18
N VAL A 64 27.47 -12.31 12.03
CA VAL A 64 28.30 -13.27 12.74
C VAL A 64 29.11 -12.52 13.78
N PHE A 65 28.86 -12.83 15.04
CA PHE A 65 29.57 -12.29 16.20
C PHE A 65 30.71 -13.25 16.56
N ASP A 66 31.94 -12.77 16.49
CA ASP A 66 33.11 -13.42 17.07
C ASP A 66 33.32 -12.85 18.47
N VAL A 67 33.10 -13.69 19.48
CA VAL A 67 33.24 -13.34 20.89
C VAL A 67 34.53 -13.96 21.41
N ARG A 68 35.49 -13.12 21.81
CA ARG A 68 36.76 -13.54 22.40
C ARG A 68 36.76 -13.21 23.89
N ASN A 69 36.90 -14.24 24.71
CA ASN A 69 37.05 -14.11 26.16
C ASN A 69 38.54 -14.19 26.54
N GLY A 70 39.15 -13.04 26.87
CA GLY A 70 40.53 -12.94 27.34
C GLY A 70 40.69 -13.17 28.85
N GLU A 71 39.59 -13.22 29.60
CA GLU A 71 39.60 -13.52 31.03
C GLU A 71 39.99 -14.97 31.32
N ASP A 72 40.51 -15.23 32.52
CA ASP A 72 40.71 -16.60 33.03
C ASP A 72 39.39 -17.27 33.45
N THR A 73 38.34 -16.45 33.66
CA THR A 73 37.03 -16.90 34.12
C THR A 73 36.04 -17.03 32.96
N PRO A 74 35.05 -17.93 33.07
CA PRO A 74 34.09 -18.15 32.01
C PRO A 74 33.02 -17.04 31.98
N VAL A 75 32.71 -16.56 30.79
CA VAL A 75 31.68 -15.54 30.55
C VAL A 75 30.53 -16.15 29.75
N THR A 76 29.29 -15.73 30.03
CA THR A 76 28.10 -16.22 29.32
C THR A 76 27.48 -15.12 28.47
N VAL A 77 27.28 -15.35 27.18
CA VAL A 77 26.51 -14.45 26.31
C VAL A 77 25.03 -14.69 26.56
N GLN A 78 24.31 -13.65 26.99
CA GLN A 78 22.91 -13.71 27.41
C GLN A 78 21.95 -13.16 26.36
N LEU A 79 22.36 -12.06 25.72
CA LEU A 79 21.52 -11.37 24.75
C LEU A 79 22.41 -10.70 23.71
N ILE A 80 22.03 -10.78 22.45
CA ILE A 80 22.58 -9.91 21.39
C ILE A 80 21.44 -9.05 20.88
N GLY A 81 21.73 -7.78 20.64
CA GLY A 81 20.75 -6.86 20.08
C GLY A 81 21.43 -5.60 19.56
N GLY A 82 20.61 -4.59 19.29
CA GLY A 82 21.13 -3.34 18.78
C GLY A 82 20.06 -2.28 18.55
N SER A 83 20.50 -1.19 17.96
CA SER A 83 19.65 -0.07 17.58
C SER A 83 20.14 0.58 16.29
N LEU A 84 19.21 1.21 15.59
CA LEU A 84 19.45 2.08 14.45
C LEU A 84 19.32 3.52 14.91
N ILE A 85 20.37 4.31 14.69
CA ILE A 85 20.50 5.68 15.21
C ILE A 85 20.68 6.63 14.03
N SER A 86 19.85 7.68 13.99
CA SER A 86 19.90 8.69 12.93
C SER A 86 21.24 9.41 12.94
N THR A 87 21.91 9.48 11.79
CA THR A 87 23.18 10.21 11.63
C THR A 87 23.01 11.73 11.73
N GLN A 88 21.81 12.25 11.50
CA GLN A 88 21.51 13.68 11.52
C GLN A 88 21.12 14.19 12.92
N THR A 89 20.33 13.40 13.65
CA THR A 89 19.75 13.82 14.94
C THR A 89 20.35 13.11 16.14
N ASP A 90 21.16 12.07 15.90
CA ASP A 90 21.73 11.16 16.91
C ASP A 90 20.68 10.49 17.83
N LYS A 91 19.42 10.46 17.38
CA LYS A 91 18.32 9.81 18.08
C LYS A 91 18.17 8.37 17.60
N ILE A 92 17.85 7.49 18.54
CA ILE A 92 17.44 6.12 18.23
C ILE A 92 16.16 6.20 17.40
N VAL A 93 16.24 5.72 16.17
CA VAL A 93 15.11 5.59 15.25
C VAL A 93 14.35 4.30 15.54
N ARG A 94 15.09 3.21 15.80
CA ARG A 94 14.50 1.89 16.03
C ARG A 94 15.42 0.99 16.84
N ASN A 95 14.86 0.28 17.81
CA ASN A 95 15.54 -0.84 18.47
C ASN A 95 15.36 -2.10 17.64
N LEU A 96 16.42 -2.89 17.51
CA LEU A 96 16.42 -4.17 16.82
C LEU A 96 15.90 -5.27 17.75
N THR A 97 15.38 -6.35 17.16
CA THR A 97 14.88 -7.51 17.92
C THR A 97 16.03 -8.21 18.63
N ALA A 98 16.05 -8.16 19.96
CA ALA A 98 17.10 -8.82 20.71
C ALA A 98 16.90 -10.35 20.74
N ALA A 99 17.97 -11.10 20.52
CA ALA A 99 17.99 -12.55 20.57
C ALA A 99 18.68 -13.03 21.85
N ARG A 100 18.05 -13.96 22.57
CA ARG A 100 18.60 -14.53 23.80
C ARG A 100 19.52 -15.70 23.48
N TYR A 101 20.69 -15.66 24.08
CA TYR A 101 21.68 -16.72 24.08
C TYR A 101 21.88 -17.17 25.52
N HIS A 102 22.41 -18.37 25.70
CA HIS A 102 22.83 -18.86 27.02
C HIS A 102 24.12 -19.66 26.84
N VAL A 103 25.03 -19.09 26.03
CA VAL A 103 26.26 -19.76 25.61
C VAL A 103 27.38 -19.35 26.54
N ARG A 104 27.99 -20.35 27.18
CA ARG A 104 29.10 -20.18 28.11
C ARG A 104 30.41 -20.34 27.37
N ILE A 105 31.23 -19.30 27.39
CA ILE A 105 32.54 -19.22 26.74
C ILE A 105 33.59 -19.37 27.84
N PRO A 106 34.40 -20.45 27.84
CA PRO A 106 35.52 -20.60 28.76
C PRO A 106 36.52 -19.44 28.70
N GLY A 107 37.31 -19.29 29.76
CA GLY A 107 38.40 -18.32 29.77
C GLY A 107 39.46 -18.62 28.71
N GLY A 108 40.01 -17.58 28.08
CA GLY A 108 41.04 -17.69 27.05
C GLY A 108 40.56 -18.30 25.72
N THR A 109 39.25 -18.39 25.47
CA THR A 109 38.69 -19.02 24.26
C THR A 109 37.77 -18.07 23.48
N ASN A 110 37.50 -18.43 22.23
CA ASN A 110 36.61 -17.69 21.35
C ASN A 110 35.45 -18.57 20.90
N GLU A 111 34.28 -17.96 20.73
CA GLU A 111 33.09 -18.63 20.21
C GLU A 111 32.38 -17.72 19.19
N THR A 112 31.77 -18.34 18.19
CA THR A 112 31.06 -17.63 17.13
C THR A 112 29.56 -17.81 17.28
N LEU A 113 28.82 -16.70 17.26
CA LEU A 113 27.36 -16.69 17.37
C LEU A 113 26.72 -15.98 16.17
N THR A 114 25.67 -16.59 15.61
CA THR A 114 24.89 -15.96 14.54
C THR A 114 23.71 -15.20 15.12
N TYR A 115 23.53 -13.96 14.70
CA TYR A 115 22.41 -13.10 15.02
C TYR A 115 21.77 -12.60 13.72
N ASN A 116 20.45 -12.56 13.66
CA ASN A 116 19.74 -12.01 12.52
C ASN A 116 18.68 -11.01 12.95
N PHE A 117 18.42 -10.04 12.07
CA PHE A 117 17.36 -9.07 12.26
C PHE A 117 16.86 -8.60 10.89
N ALA A 118 15.60 -8.17 10.83
CA ALA A 118 15.03 -7.52 9.67
C ALA A 118 14.66 -6.08 10.03
N THR A 119 14.73 -5.18 9.04
CA THR A 119 14.33 -3.79 9.19
C THR A 119 13.31 -3.43 8.13
N GLU A 120 12.51 -2.41 8.43
CA GLU A 120 11.51 -1.81 7.55
C GLU A 120 11.49 -0.31 7.84
N MET A 121 12.10 0.49 6.96
CA MET A 121 12.09 1.96 7.03
C MET A 121 12.47 2.59 5.69
N HIS A 122 12.17 3.87 5.50
CA HIS A 122 12.57 4.57 4.27
C HIS A 122 14.09 4.45 4.01
N PRO A 123 14.51 4.29 2.73
CA PRO A 123 15.92 4.22 2.38
C PRO A 123 16.71 5.44 2.85
N GLN A 124 17.77 5.19 3.62
CA GLN A 124 18.65 6.23 4.18
C GLN A 124 19.91 5.59 4.74
N ASP A 125 20.95 6.41 4.94
CA ASP A 125 22.13 6.03 5.70
C ASP A 125 21.87 6.25 7.20
N ILE A 126 22.12 5.20 7.99
CA ILE A 126 21.82 5.19 9.43
C ILE A 126 22.96 4.50 10.19
N ARG A 127 23.20 4.90 11.43
CA ARG A 127 24.22 4.27 12.27
C ARG A 127 23.65 3.00 12.89
N LEU A 128 24.27 1.86 12.57
CA LEU A 128 23.95 0.57 13.16
C LEU A 128 24.83 0.35 14.39
N ASN A 129 24.19 0.22 15.54
CA ASN A 129 24.84 -0.07 16.80
C ASN A 129 24.44 -1.47 17.26
N LEU A 130 25.39 -2.39 17.31
CA LEU A 130 25.18 -3.75 17.81
C LEU A 130 26.00 -3.98 19.08
N ALA A 131 25.40 -4.66 20.04
CA ALA A 131 26.03 -5.00 21.30
C ALA A 131 25.53 -6.34 21.83
N ALA A 132 26.35 -6.98 22.66
CA ALA A 132 25.97 -8.15 23.43
C ALA A 132 25.92 -7.81 24.91
N VAL A 133 24.97 -8.40 25.62
CA VAL A 133 24.93 -8.42 27.08
C VAL A 133 25.50 -9.76 27.54
N LEU A 134 26.54 -9.68 28.35
CA LEU A 134 27.24 -10.83 28.89
C LEU A 134 27.02 -10.88 30.40
N ARG A 135 27.16 -12.09 30.95
CA ARG A 135 27.13 -12.36 32.37
C ARG A 135 28.43 -13.02 32.79
N ASP A 136 29.06 -12.43 33.79
CA ASP A 136 30.28 -12.90 34.40
C ASP A 136 30.06 -14.09 35.35
N HIS A 137 31.14 -14.71 35.81
CA HIS A 137 31.14 -15.80 36.79
C HIS A 137 30.55 -15.41 38.15
N ARG A 138 30.45 -14.11 38.46
CA ARG A 138 29.83 -13.52 39.66
C ARG A 138 28.38 -13.07 39.45
N ASP A 139 27.73 -13.53 38.37
CA ASP A 139 26.38 -13.13 37.97
C ASP A 139 26.20 -11.62 37.69
N LYS A 140 27.29 -10.87 37.50
CA LYS A 140 27.24 -9.47 37.07
C LYS A 140 27.02 -9.37 35.56
N PHE A 141 26.13 -8.50 35.14
CA PHE A 141 25.87 -8.24 33.73
C PHE A 141 26.67 -7.02 33.25
N PHE A 142 27.20 -7.10 32.05
CA PHE A 142 27.88 -6.00 31.37
C PHE A 142 27.61 -6.06 29.87
N THR A 143 27.74 -4.93 29.19
CA THR A 143 27.45 -4.80 27.77
C THR A 143 28.73 -4.50 27.01
N VAL A 144 28.99 -5.26 25.94
CA VAL A 144 30.13 -5.06 25.05
C VAL A 144 29.60 -4.70 23.67
N GLN A 145 30.07 -3.58 23.15
CA GLN A 145 29.74 -3.13 21.79
C GLN A 145 30.51 -3.97 20.76
N ALA A 146 29.79 -4.47 19.77
CA ALA A 146 30.32 -5.33 18.71
C ALA A 146 30.45 -4.62 17.35
N TYR A 147 29.59 -3.62 17.10
CA TYR A 147 29.56 -2.87 15.86
C TYR A 147 28.98 -1.47 16.10
N ASN A 148 29.54 -0.46 15.45
CA ASN A 148 29.07 0.92 15.54
C ASN A 148 29.50 1.74 14.33
N GLU A 149 28.90 1.47 13.19
CA GLU A 149 29.23 2.15 11.93
C GLU A 149 27.96 2.55 11.16
N THR A 150 28.14 3.39 10.15
CA THR A 150 27.05 3.81 9.25
C THR A 150 26.81 2.74 8.19
N VAL A 151 25.54 2.37 8.02
CA VAL A 151 25.06 1.40 7.04
C VAL A 151 23.93 2.00 6.22
N SER A 152 23.71 1.48 5.01
CA SER A 152 22.65 1.98 4.13
C SER A 152 21.44 1.06 4.17
N VAL A 153 20.26 1.62 4.46
CA VAL A 153 18.99 0.91 4.30
C VAL A 153 18.51 1.08 2.87
N VAL A 154 18.20 -0.03 2.20
CA VAL A 154 17.77 -0.05 0.79
C VAL A 154 16.53 -0.92 0.62
N GLU A 155 15.77 -0.66 -0.45
CA GLU A 155 14.66 -1.53 -0.83
C GLU A 155 15.14 -2.78 -1.57
N ALA A 156 14.37 -3.86 -1.44
CA ALA A 156 14.59 -5.06 -2.22
C ALA A 156 14.43 -4.79 -3.73
N PRO A 157 15.21 -5.45 -4.60
CA PRO A 157 15.08 -5.28 -6.04
C PRO A 157 13.72 -5.79 -6.52
N THR A 158 12.92 -4.93 -7.14
CA THR A 158 11.65 -5.32 -7.75
C THR A 158 11.89 -6.02 -9.09
N SER A 159 11.33 -7.21 -9.28
CA SER A 159 11.40 -7.92 -10.57
C SER A 159 10.26 -7.50 -11.49
N ILE A 160 10.60 -6.92 -12.64
CA ILE A 160 9.62 -6.59 -13.70
C ILE A 160 9.06 -7.84 -14.41
N PHE A 161 9.70 -8.99 -14.23
CA PHE A 161 9.28 -10.28 -14.81
C PHE A 161 8.39 -11.10 -13.88
N ASP A 162 8.01 -10.54 -12.73
CA ASP A 162 6.99 -11.14 -11.86
C ASP A 162 5.65 -11.21 -12.62
N PRO A 163 5.04 -12.40 -12.80
CA PRO A 163 3.73 -12.54 -13.45
C PRO A 163 2.65 -11.62 -12.88
N GLN A 164 2.69 -11.32 -11.57
CA GLN A 164 1.75 -10.40 -10.94
C GLN A 164 1.95 -8.95 -11.44
N ILE A 165 3.20 -8.48 -11.51
CA ILE A 165 3.55 -7.15 -12.02
C ILE A 165 3.27 -7.04 -13.52
N ILE A 166 3.59 -8.09 -14.29
CA ILE A 166 3.26 -8.14 -15.72
C ILE A 166 1.75 -8.04 -15.92
N PHE A 167 0.95 -8.82 -15.17
CA PHE A 167 -0.50 -8.78 -15.26
C PHE A 167 -1.04 -7.38 -14.95
N LEU A 168 -0.54 -6.75 -13.89
CA LEU A 168 -0.89 -5.37 -13.55
C LEU A 168 -0.62 -4.42 -14.72
N TYR A 169 0.56 -4.51 -15.36
CA TYR A 169 0.88 -3.66 -16.51
C TYR A 169 0.04 -3.98 -17.74
N LEU A 170 -0.33 -5.23 -18.00
CA LEU A 170 -1.24 -5.59 -19.09
C LEU A 170 -2.63 -5.00 -18.88
N VAL A 171 -3.14 -5.02 -17.64
CA VAL A 171 -4.42 -4.39 -17.29
C VAL A 171 -4.35 -2.88 -17.48
N LEU A 172 -3.30 -2.22 -16.97
CA LEU A 172 -3.10 -0.78 -17.14
C LEU A 172 -2.97 -0.39 -18.62
N ALA A 173 -2.22 -1.16 -19.41
CA ALA A 173 -2.09 -0.97 -20.85
C ALA A 173 -3.43 -1.18 -21.58
N GLY A 174 -4.22 -2.18 -21.18
CA GLY A 174 -5.55 -2.42 -21.73
C GLY A 174 -6.53 -1.27 -21.45
N VAL A 175 -6.56 -0.76 -20.22
CA VAL A 175 -7.37 0.42 -19.85
C VAL A 175 -6.91 1.66 -20.63
N PHE A 176 -5.61 1.88 -20.74
CA PHE A 176 -5.05 2.98 -21.52
C PHE A 176 -5.42 2.88 -23.00
N ALA A 177 -5.21 1.71 -23.62
CA ALA A 177 -5.57 1.45 -25.01
C ALA A 177 -7.08 1.60 -25.26
N GLY A 178 -7.91 1.09 -24.35
CA GLY A 178 -9.37 1.25 -24.38
C GLY A 178 -9.79 2.72 -24.31
N THR A 179 -9.13 3.51 -23.46
CA THR A 179 -9.38 4.96 -23.32
C THR A 179 -8.98 5.70 -24.60
N CYS A 180 -7.78 5.44 -25.13
CA CYS A 180 -7.33 6.01 -26.41
C CYS A 180 -8.26 5.63 -27.55
N TYR A 181 -8.70 4.37 -27.62
CA TYR A 181 -9.64 3.89 -28.62
C TYR A 181 -11.00 4.58 -28.51
N PHE A 182 -11.53 4.74 -27.28
CA PHE A 182 -12.79 5.43 -27.02
C PHE A 182 -12.72 6.90 -27.46
N ILE A 183 -11.67 7.63 -27.08
CA ILE A 183 -11.45 9.03 -27.48
C ILE A 183 -11.33 9.14 -29.01
N TYR A 184 -10.51 8.27 -29.62
CA TYR A 184 -10.34 8.24 -31.06
C TYR A 184 -11.69 8.04 -31.77
N SER A 185 -12.44 7.04 -31.33
CA SER A 185 -13.72 6.66 -31.93
C SER A 185 -14.80 7.72 -31.74
N THR A 186 -14.80 8.43 -30.61
CA THR A 186 -15.85 9.41 -30.27
C THR A 186 -15.58 10.79 -30.86
N TRP A 187 -14.31 11.24 -30.89
CA TRP A 187 -13.99 12.63 -31.25
C TRP A 187 -13.04 12.77 -32.45
N ILE A 188 -12.15 11.82 -32.69
CA ILE A 188 -11.17 11.94 -33.78
C ILE A 188 -11.75 11.47 -35.12
N THR A 189 -12.54 10.39 -35.11
CA THR A 189 -13.21 9.89 -36.34
C THR A 189 -14.15 10.92 -36.97
N THR A 190 -14.75 11.81 -36.17
CA THR A 190 -15.65 12.88 -36.66
C THR A 190 -14.91 13.98 -37.40
N LEU A 191 -13.60 14.13 -37.18
CA LEU A 191 -12.77 15.15 -37.82
C LEU A 191 -12.30 14.72 -39.22
N PHE A 192 -12.36 13.41 -39.52
CA PHE A 192 -12.02 12.90 -40.84
C PHE A 192 -13.27 12.64 -41.68
N PRO A 193 -13.26 12.96 -42.98
CA PRO A 193 -14.38 12.65 -43.87
C PRO A 193 -14.57 11.15 -43.90
N GLN A 194 -15.65 10.67 -43.28
CA GLN A 194 -16.07 9.28 -43.35
C GLN A 194 -16.24 8.94 -44.83
N LYS A 195 -15.33 8.14 -45.40
CA LYS A 195 -15.54 7.56 -46.72
C LYS A 195 -16.79 6.70 -46.60
N ARG A 196 -17.93 7.30 -46.91
CA ARG A 196 -19.18 6.60 -47.20
C ARG A 196 -18.86 5.72 -48.39
N GLY A 197 -18.43 4.49 -48.10
CA GLY A 197 -18.53 3.40 -49.04
C GLY A 197 -19.97 3.41 -49.52
N ARG A 198 -20.16 3.75 -50.79
CA ARG A 198 -21.38 3.50 -51.53
C ARG A 198 -21.62 1.99 -51.43
N GLY A 199 -22.37 1.57 -50.41
CA GLY A 199 -22.50 0.16 -50.08
C GLY A 199 -23.54 -0.02 -49.01
N LYS A 200 -24.68 -0.60 -49.41
CA LYS A 200 -25.73 -1.14 -48.52
C LYS A 200 -26.62 -0.10 -47.83
N GLY A 201 -27.27 0.75 -48.62
CA GLY A 201 -28.41 1.56 -48.12
C GLY A 201 -29.23 2.29 -49.18
N GLY A 202 -28.66 2.55 -50.36
CA GLY A 202 -29.33 3.32 -51.43
C GLY A 202 -29.75 2.53 -52.67
N GLU A 203 -29.27 1.32 -52.88
CA GLU A 203 -29.50 0.58 -54.14
C GLU A 203 -30.70 -0.38 -54.11
N ARG A 204 -31.26 -0.69 -52.93
CA ARG A 204 -32.53 -1.43 -52.84
C ARG A 204 -33.77 -0.59 -53.17
N ALA A 205 -33.65 0.74 -53.18
CA ALA A 205 -34.76 1.63 -53.52
C ALA A 205 -34.99 1.79 -55.05
N LYS A 206 -34.13 1.20 -55.89
CA LYS A 206 -34.25 1.30 -57.37
C LYS A 206 -34.47 -0.04 -58.09
N ALA A 207 -34.61 -1.14 -57.35
CA ALA A 207 -34.82 -2.47 -57.93
C ALA A 207 -36.20 -3.09 -57.59
N SER A 208 -37.15 -2.29 -57.10
CA SER A 208 -38.47 -2.79 -56.65
C SER A 208 -39.66 -2.35 -57.53
N SER A 209 -39.44 -1.81 -58.73
CA SER A 209 -40.53 -1.40 -59.64
C SER A 209 -40.81 -2.34 -60.81
N GLY A 210 -40.35 -3.60 -60.78
CA GLY A 210 -40.60 -4.53 -61.88
C GLY A 210 -40.42 -5.99 -61.46
N GLY A 211 -41.47 -6.60 -60.91
CA GLY A 211 -41.44 -8.02 -60.59
C GLY A 211 -42.69 -8.47 -59.84
N SER A 212 -43.79 -8.69 -60.56
CA SER A 212 -44.96 -9.37 -60.01
C SER A 212 -44.65 -10.85 -59.85
N LYS A 213 -44.32 -11.29 -58.64
CA LYS A 213 -44.49 -12.69 -58.25
C LYS A 213 -45.25 -12.70 -56.93
N LYS A 214 -46.55 -13.01 -57.00
CA LYS A 214 -47.33 -13.32 -55.80
C LYS A 214 -46.70 -14.55 -55.15
N VAL A 215 -46.25 -14.40 -53.91
CA VAL A 215 -45.84 -15.52 -53.06
C VAL A 215 -47.06 -15.92 -52.24
N ASP A 216 -47.38 -17.20 -52.30
CA ASP A 216 -48.50 -17.83 -51.58
C ASP A 216 -48.18 -17.83 -50.07
N PRO A 217 -49.08 -17.34 -49.19
CA PRO A 217 -48.84 -17.25 -47.75
C PRO A 217 -48.80 -18.59 -46.99
N ALA A 218 -48.89 -19.74 -47.68
CA ALA A 218 -48.82 -21.07 -47.06
C ALA A 218 -47.38 -21.61 -46.82
N ASP A 219 -46.36 -21.04 -47.47
CA ASP A 219 -44.98 -21.58 -47.42
C ASP A 219 -44.03 -20.85 -46.45
N GLN A 220 -44.53 -19.98 -45.57
CA GLN A 220 -43.69 -19.29 -44.59
C GLN A 220 -43.64 -20.05 -43.26
N VAL A 221 -42.60 -20.87 -43.11
CA VAL A 221 -42.22 -21.50 -41.84
C VAL A 221 -41.72 -20.41 -40.89
N ALA A 222 -42.43 -20.22 -39.78
CA ALA A 222 -42.02 -19.33 -38.70
C ALA A 222 -40.84 -19.95 -37.93
N VAL A 223 -39.63 -19.42 -38.15
CA VAL A 223 -38.50 -19.66 -37.24
C VAL A 223 -38.68 -18.73 -36.04
N VAL A 224 -39.05 -19.32 -34.91
CA VAL A 224 -39.14 -18.67 -33.61
C VAL A 224 -37.73 -18.50 -33.05
N GLY A 225 -37.37 -17.25 -32.72
CA GLY A 225 -36.30 -16.95 -31.75
C GLY A 225 -34.99 -16.41 -32.32
N ALA A 226 -34.94 -15.10 -32.56
CA ALA A 226 -33.75 -14.26 -32.29
C ALA A 226 -34.12 -12.77 -32.48
N ASP A 227 -33.90 -11.98 -31.44
CA ASP A 227 -34.27 -10.57 -31.34
C ASP A 227 -33.47 -9.61 -32.25
N GLY A 228 -34.23 -8.78 -32.98
CA GLY A 228 -33.89 -7.38 -33.37
C GLY A 228 -33.07 -7.16 -34.65
N PRO A 229 -33.15 -6.00 -35.35
CA PRO A 229 -33.99 -4.81 -35.08
C PRO A 229 -34.75 -4.32 -36.34
N ALA A 230 -36.08 -4.13 -36.25
CA ALA A 230 -36.79 -3.21 -37.15
C ALA A 230 -38.21 -2.93 -36.62
N VAL A 231 -38.38 -1.80 -35.95
CA VAL A 231 -39.68 -1.15 -35.80
C VAL A 231 -40.12 -0.59 -37.16
N THR A 232 -40.61 -1.47 -38.03
CA THR A 232 -41.53 -1.06 -39.10
C THR A 232 -42.92 -1.51 -38.70
N SER A 233 -43.60 -0.64 -37.95
CA SER A 233 -45.01 -0.75 -37.60
C SER A 233 -45.86 -0.79 -38.88
N GLY A 234 -46.09 -1.99 -39.41
CA GLY A 234 -46.84 -2.19 -40.65
C GLY A 234 -47.29 -3.62 -40.93
N ALA A 235 -46.94 -4.60 -40.09
CA ALA A 235 -47.45 -5.96 -40.19
C ALA A 235 -48.36 -6.25 -38.98
N LYS A 236 -49.66 -6.38 -39.23
CA LYS A 236 -50.69 -6.70 -38.25
C LYS A 236 -50.51 -8.13 -37.73
N ALA A 237 -49.95 -8.29 -36.53
CA ALA A 237 -49.75 -9.59 -35.89
C ALA A 237 -50.28 -9.65 -34.44
N TYR A 238 -51.08 -8.67 -34.01
CA TYR A 238 -51.63 -8.61 -32.65
C TYR A 238 -53.09 -8.15 -32.69
N ASP A 239 -53.87 -8.62 -31.72
CA ASP A 239 -55.27 -8.25 -31.57
C ASP A 239 -55.37 -6.82 -30.98
N GLU A 240 -56.04 -5.93 -31.71
CA GLU A 240 -56.24 -4.52 -31.38
C GLU A 240 -57.60 -4.26 -30.70
N SER A 241 -58.38 -5.33 -30.41
CA SER A 241 -59.72 -5.24 -29.81
C SER A 241 -59.76 -4.60 -28.41
N TRP A 242 -58.62 -4.56 -27.72
CA TRP A 242 -58.47 -3.93 -26.41
C TRP A 242 -58.16 -2.43 -26.46
N ILE A 243 -57.86 -1.87 -27.65
CA ILE A 243 -57.45 -0.47 -27.80
C ILE A 243 -58.69 0.42 -28.04
N PRO A 244 -58.94 1.44 -27.20
CA PRO A 244 -60.05 2.37 -27.42
C PRO A 244 -59.97 3.06 -28.79
N ALA A 245 -61.08 3.15 -29.52
CA ALA A 245 -61.14 3.54 -30.94
C ALA A 245 -60.45 4.89 -31.27
N GLY A 246 -60.33 5.80 -30.30
CA GLY A 246 -59.66 7.10 -30.46
C GLY A 246 -58.13 7.01 -30.59
N HIS A 247 -57.51 5.89 -30.21
CA HIS A 247 -56.05 5.73 -30.20
C HIS A 247 -55.47 5.02 -31.43
N LEU A 248 -56.33 4.51 -32.33
CA LEU A 248 -55.92 3.85 -33.59
C LEU A 248 -55.72 4.84 -34.75
N GLN A 249 -56.13 6.10 -34.58
CA GLN A 249 -56.02 7.13 -35.62
C GLN A 249 -54.64 7.79 -35.57
N ARG A 250 -53.69 7.26 -36.35
CA ARG A 250 -52.42 7.95 -36.57
C ARG A 250 -52.69 9.18 -37.47
N PRO A 251 -52.35 10.40 -37.05
CA PRO A 251 -52.54 11.57 -37.91
C PRO A 251 -51.67 11.46 -39.16
N GLU A 252 -52.30 11.46 -40.34
CA GLU A 252 -51.61 11.47 -41.62
C GLU A 252 -50.88 12.80 -41.83
N ALA A 253 -49.62 12.75 -42.24
CA ALA A 253 -48.82 13.93 -42.51
C ALA A 253 -49.36 14.69 -43.73
N ARG A 254 -50.06 15.81 -43.49
CA ARG A 254 -50.53 16.74 -44.52
C ARG A 254 -49.32 17.33 -45.28
N ARG A 255 -49.06 16.84 -46.49
CA ARG A 255 -48.05 17.42 -47.40
C ARG A 255 -48.48 18.81 -47.86
N VAL A 256 -47.82 19.85 -47.38
CA VAL A 256 -48.00 21.23 -47.86
C VAL A 256 -47.24 21.39 -49.18
N LYS A 257 -47.96 21.69 -50.27
CA LYS A 257 -47.43 21.88 -51.62
C LYS A 257 -46.87 23.31 -51.70
N SER A 258 -45.56 23.49 -51.51
CA SER A 258 -44.89 24.79 -51.69
C SER A 258 -44.91 25.20 -53.17
N GLY A 259 -45.35 26.43 -53.42
CA GLY A 259 -45.76 26.94 -54.73
C GLY A 259 -44.65 27.15 -55.77
N THR A 260 -45.14 27.26 -57.00
CA THR A 260 -44.49 27.53 -58.29
C THR A 260 -43.62 28.81 -58.29
N PRO A 261 -42.45 28.83 -58.95
CA PRO A 261 -41.60 30.01 -59.01
C PRO A 261 -42.16 31.04 -60.01
N LYS A 262 -42.25 32.32 -59.61
CA LYS A 262 -42.50 33.46 -60.51
C LYS A 262 -41.19 33.83 -61.21
N THR A 263 -41.14 33.64 -62.53
CA THR A 263 -40.19 34.30 -63.43
C THR A 263 -40.72 35.67 -63.83
N LYS A 264 -39.82 36.67 -63.91
CA LYS A 264 -39.81 37.88 -64.75
C LYS A 264 -38.78 38.85 -64.14
N ALA A 265 -38.06 39.69 -64.86
CA ALA A 265 -37.61 39.80 -66.25
C ALA A 265 -36.55 40.92 -66.19
N ARG A 266 -35.53 40.82 -67.06
CA ARG A 266 -34.40 41.74 -67.14
C ARG A 266 -34.83 43.06 -67.79
N ALA A 267 -34.38 44.19 -67.25
CA ALA A 267 -34.28 45.47 -67.96
C ALA A 267 -32.84 45.62 -68.47
#